data_AF-A0A954W5E0-F1
#
_entry.id   AF-A0A954W5E0-F1
#
_cell.length_a   1.000
_cell.length_b   1.000
_cell.length_c   1.000
_cell.angle_alpha   90.00
_cell.angle_beta   90.00
_cell.angle_gamma   90.00
#
_symmetry.space_group_name_H-M   'P 1'
#
loop_
_entity.id
_entity.type
_entity.pdbx_description
1 polymer ?
#
loop_
_entity_poly.entity_id
_entity_poly.type
_entity_poly.pdbx_seq_one_letter_code
_entity_poly.pdbx_strand_id
1 'polypeptide(L)'
;MIAIWSCILAAPILGGLVVLFARYISLWLQAYFTGTHISLLDLVLMSLRNSNPRAIVHCKVMAVQSGLADLSTSAIEAQYLAGGDIHRVTLALIAADRAGIPLDWNTAAAIDLAGRDVMEAVRISVNPKVIDCPDPKDGGGDTLYGVAKDGIQLRVRVRVTVRTNLSQLVGGATEATVVARVGQGVISAIGTCESYREALGDPMVITRQVIAKGLDAQTAFAIVSIDIADIDVGTNIGAKLQIDQAEADVRVAGAAAEQRRAMAIAKQQEMRAELAMSRATVGFAEAAIPAAIAMAFRKGQLRARRPRRDTNADPIRSSEVARSHYPRQKASAPTSVDDWTNSTSLRPRSRDTKLESQEGDTHG
;
A
#
# COMPACT_ATOMS: atom_id res chain seq x y z
N MET A 1 -43.70 -83.16 14.06
CA MET A 1 -43.76 -82.32 12.83
C MET A 1 -43.10 -80.96 13.00
N ILE A 2 -43.44 -80.16 14.02
CA ILE A 2 -42.90 -78.79 14.21
C ILE A 2 -41.36 -78.73 14.32
N ALA A 3 -40.72 -79.73 14.94
CA ALA A 3 -39.25 -79.82 15.06
C ALA A 3 -38.52 -80.05 13.72
N ILE A 4 -39.15 -80.76 12.78
CA ILE A 4 -38.56 -81.07 11.47
C ILE A 4 -38.67 -79.84 10.55
N TRP A 5 -39.82 -79.15 10.59
CA TRP A 5 -40.02 -77.90 9.86
C TRP A 5 -39.12 -76.76 10.36
N SER A 6 -38.88 -76.68 11.68
CA SER A 6 -37.93 -75.70 12.25
C SER A 6 -36.48 -76.00 11.87
N CYS A 7 -36.03 -77.25 11.81
CA CYS A 7 -34.69 -77.60 11.32
C CYS A 7 -34.52 -77.29 9.82
N ILE A 8 -35.54 -77.57 9.00
CA ILE A 8 -35.53 -77.29 7.56
C ILE A 8 -35.51 -75.77 7.27
N LEU A 9 -36.16 -74.95 8.11
CA LEU A 9 -36.08 -73.48 8.04
C LEU A 9 -34.79 -72.91 8.63
N ALA A 10 -34.24 -73.53 9.68
CA ALA A 10 -33.00 -73.08 10.31
C ALA A 10 -31.75 -73.38 9.47
N ALA A 11 -31.72 -74.49 8.73
CA ALA A 11 -30.59 -74.87 7.89
C ALA A 11 -30.18 -73.82 6.82
N PRO A 12 -31.09 -73.23 6.02
CA PRO A 12 -30.72 -72.17 5.06
C PRO A 12 -30.35 -70.86 5.75
N ILE A 13 -30.94 -70.54 6.90
CA ILE A 13 -30.60 -69.35 7.69
C ILE A 13 -29.18 -69.49 8.25
N LEU A 14 -28.85 -70.64 8.83
CA LEU A 14 -27.52 -70.95 9.34
C LEU A 14 -26.48 -71.01 8.21
N GLY A 15 -26.82 -71.64 7.08
CA GLY A 15 -25.96 -71.69 5.90
C GLY A 15 -25.68 -70.30 5.33
N GLY A 16 -26.70 -69.44 5.22
CA GLY A 16 -26.56 -68.06 4.78
C GLY A 16 -25.68 -67.23 5.73
N LEU A 17 -25.84 -67.43 7.04
CA LEU A 17 -25.01 -66.79 8.06
C LEU A 17 -23.53 -67.23 7.91
N VAL A 18 -23.27 -68.53 7.74
CA VAL A 18 -21.92 -69.07 7.55
C VAL A 18 -21.26 -68.49 6.29
N VAL A 19 -21.99 -68.39 5.17
CA VAL A 19 -21.45 -67.79 3.93
C VAL A 19 -21.16 -66.30 4.11
N LEU A 20 -22.01 -65.57 4.84
CA LEU A 20 -21.79 -64.16 5.16
C LEU A 20 -20.48 -63.97 5.95
N PHE A 21 -20.25 -64.78 6.98
CA PHE A 21 -19.01 -64.73 7.76
C PHE A 21 -17.80 -65.22 6.97
N ALA A 22 -17.96 -66.26 6.14
CA ALA A 22 -16.87 -66.84 5.34
C ALA A 22 -16.20 -65.81 4.41
N ARG A 23 -16.97 -64.84 3.90
CA ARG A 23 -16.42 -63.74 3.08
C ARG A 23 -15.40 -62.87 3.82
N TYR A 24 -15.54 -62.73 5.13
CA TYR A 24 -14.67 -61.87 5.96
C TYR A 24 -13.51 -62.63 6.60
N ILE A 25 -13.52 -63.97 6.59
CA ILE A 25 -12.45 -64.77 7.19
C ILE A 25 -11.08 -64.43 6.59
N SER A 26 -10.99 -64.22 5.27
CA SER A 26 -9.73 -63.87 4.61
C SER A 26 -9.17 -62.52 5.06
N LEU A 27 -10.03 -61.50 5.19
CA LEU A 27 -9.68 -60.17 5.70
C LEU A 27 -9.30 -60.19 7.18
N TRP A 28 -10.05 -60.94 7.98
CA TRP A 28 -9.76 -61.14 9.39
C TRP A 28 -8.41 -61.82 9.59
N LEU A 29 -8.10 -62.85 8.80
CA LEU A 29 -6.83 -63.56 8.89
C LEU A 29 -5.64 -62.63 8.59
N GLN A 30 -5.78 -61.76 7.58
CA GLN A 30 -4.80 -60.72 7.28
C GLN A 30 -4.62 -59.75 8.46
N ALA A 31 -5.71 -59.29 9.06
CA ALA A 31 -5.68 -58.40 10.23
C ALA A 31 -5.05 -59.07 11.46
N TYR A 32 -5.32 -60.37 11.68
CA TYR A 32 -4.81 -61.15 12.80
C TYR A 32 -3.29 -61.35 12.70
N PHE A 33 -2.78 -61.78 11.54
CA PHE A 33 -1.34 -61.98 11.34
C PHE A 33 -0.52 -60.70 11.38
N THR A 34 -1.15 -59.55 11.12
CA THR A 34 -0.51 -58.24 11.16
C THR A 34 -0.62 -57.55 12.52
N GLY A 35 -1.24 -58.19 13.52
CA GLY A 35 -1.34 -57.67 14.89
C GLY A 35 -2.28 -56.47 15.03
N THR A 36 -3.24 -56.28 14.12
CA THR A 36 -4.12 -55.09 14.12
C THR A 36 -5.30 -55.19 15.09
N HIS A 37 -5.45 -56.31 15.82
CA HIS A 37 -6.48 -56.57 16.84
C HIS A 37 -7.93 -56.31 16.37
N ILE A 38 -8.25 -56.50 15.08
CA ILE A 38 -9.61 -56.35 14.55
C ILE A 38 -10.36 -57.68 14.70
N SER A 39 -11.52 -57.67 15.37
CA SER A 39 -12.31 -58.89 15.54
C SER A 39 -13.18 -59.19 14.31
N LEU A 40 -13.58 -60.46 14.16
CA LEU A 40 -14.49 -60.86 13.07
C LEU A 40 -15.86 -60.16 13.18
N LEU A 41 -16.31 -59.88 14.40
CA LEU A 41 -17.55 -59.14 14.65
C LEU A 41 -17.44 -57.68 14.19
N ASP A 42 -16.29 -57.03 14.41
CA ASP A 42 -16.07 -55.65 13.98
C ASP A 42 -16.17 -55.50 12.46
N LEU A 43 -15.65 -56.47 11.70
CA LEU A 43 -15.75 -56.48 10.24
C LEU A 43 -17.20 -56.58 9.75
N VAL A 44 -18.03 -57.39 10.42
CA VAL A 44 -19.45 -57.49 10.12
C VAL A 44 -20.19 -56.21 10.51
N LEU A 45 -19.87 -55.65 11.68
CA LEU A 45 -20.42 -54.37 12.16
C LEU A 45 -20.03 -53.18 11.26
N MET A 46 -18.83 -53.16 10.69
CA MET A 46 -18.39 -52.18 9.68
C MET A 46 -19.25 -52.29 8.42
N SER A 47 -19.43 -53.51 7.91
CA SER A 47 -20.27 -53.72 6.74
C SER A 47 -21.73 -53.34 6.97
N LEU A 48 -22.25 -53.48 8.19
CA LEU A 48 -23.60 -53.06 8.54
C LEU A 48 -23.73 -51.53 8.63
N ARG A 49 -22.64 -50.84 9.00
CA ARG A 49 -22.54 -49.36 9.05
C ARG A 49 -22.21 -48.73 7.69
N ASN A 50 -22.28 -49.49 6.59
CA ASN A 50 -21.89 -49.07 5.24
C ASN A 50 -20.43 -48.56 5.12
N SER A 51 -19.55 -48.98 6.03
CA SER A 51 -18.10 -48.72 5.90
C SER A 51 -17.44 -49.86 5.14
N ASN A 52 -16.45 -49.58 4.28
CA ASN A 52 -15.76 -50.60 3.50
C ASN A 52 -14.69 -51.31 4.35
N PRO A 53 -14.92 -52.56 4.82
CA PRO A 53 -14.01 -53.19 5.77
C PRO A 53 -12.64 -53.50 5.16
N ARG A 54 -12.58 -53.74 3.84
CA ARG A 54 -11.33 -54.01 3.14
C ARG A 54 -10.41 -52.79 3.14
N ALA A 55 -10.96 -51.60 2.87
CA ALA A 55 -10.18 -50.37 2.83
C ALA A 55 -9.64 -50.00 4.23
N ILE A 56 -10.47 -50.17 5.28
CA ILE A 56 -10.11 -49.90 6.67
C ILE A 56 -9.01 -50.85 7.14
N VAL A 57 -9.18 -52.17 6.94
CA VAL A 57 -8.17 -53.17 7.31
C VAL A 57 -6.86 -52.89 6.59
N HIS A 58 -6.89 -52.59 5.29
CA HIS A 58 -5.69 -52.29 4.53
C HIS A 58 -4.93 -51.07 5.09
N CYS A 59 -5.63 -49.95 5.35
CA CYS A 59 -5.00 -48.76 5.94
C CYS A 59 -4.44 -49.05 7.34
N LYS A 60 -5.17 -49.78 8.18
CA LYS A 60 -4.71 -50.14 9.52
C LYS A 60 -3.48 -51.06 9.48
N VAL A 61 -3.46 -52.04 8.57
CA VAL A 61 -2.29 -52.90 8.33
C VAL A 61 -1.08 -52.07 7.92
N MET A 62 -1.24 -51.14 6.96
CA MET A 62 -0.16 -50.26 6.52
C MET A 62 0.39 -49.40 7.65
N ALA A 63 -0.50 -48.83 8.48
CA ALA A 63 -0.09 -48.02 9.64
C ALA A 63 0.74 -48.86 10.64
N VAL A 64 0.23 -50.02 11.05
CA VAL A 64 0.93 -50.90 12.01
C VAL A 64 2.28 -51.38 11.48
N GLN A 65 2.34 -51.82 10.22
CA GLN A 65 3.59 -52.25 9.58
C GLN A 65 4.61 -51.11 9.43
N SER A 66 4.15 -49.86 9.43
CA SER A 66 5.01 -48.68 9.34
C SER A 66 5.50 -48.19 10.71
N GLY A 67 5.05 -48.78 11.82
CA GLY A 67 5.41 -48.37 13.18
C GLY A 67 4.32 -47.59 13.93
N LEU A 68 3.18 -47.31 13.27
CA LEU A 68 2.07 -46.53 13.83
C LEU A 68 1.02 -47.45 14.46
N ALA A 69 1.40 -48.14 15.53
CA ALA A 69 0.55 -49.13 16.19
C ALA A 69 -0.69 -48.53 16.88
N ASP A 70 -0.55 -47.31 17.41
CA ASP A 70 -1.52 -46.65 18.31
C ASP A 70 -2.78 -46.12 17.59
N LEU A 71 -2.86 -46.26 16.26
CA LEU A 71 -3.97 -45.73 15.48
C LEU A 71 -5.28 -46.51 15.73
N SER A 72 -6.31 -45.88 16.30
CA SER A 72 -7.58 -46.58 16.52
C SER A 72 -8.30 -46.93 15.21
N THR A 73 -8.76 -48.18 15.10
CA THR A 73 -9.60 -48.64 13.98
C THR A 73 -10.91 -47.83 13.88
N SER A 74 -11.47 -47.41 15.01
CA SER A 74 -12.69 -46.59 15.04
C SER A 74 -12.45 -45.19 14.48
N ALA A 75 -11.25 -44.63 14.62
CA ALA A 75 -10.90 -43.32 14.09
C ALA A 75 -10.74 -43.34 12.56
N ILE A 76 -10.18 -44.43 12.02
CA ILE A 76 -10.12 -44.66 10.56
C ILE A 76 -11.53 -44.81 10.00
N GLU A 77 -12.38 -45.60 10.67
CA GLU A 77 -13.77 -45.79 10.25
C GLU A 77 -14.56 -44.47 10.32
N ALA A 78 -14.39 -43.67 11.37
CA ALA A 78 -15.05 -42.38 11.51
C ALA A 78 -14.67 -41.42 10.36
N GLN A 79 -13.39 -41.36 9.97
CA GLN A 79 -12.95 -40.56 8.83
C GLN A 79 -13.57 -41.04 7.51
N TYR A 80 -13.65 -42.35 7.30
CA TYR A 80 -14.29 -42.92 6.11
C TYR A 80 -15.77 -42.54 6.04
N LEU A 81 -16.49 -42.64 7.15
CA LEU A 81 -17.91 -42.29 7.23
C LEU A 81 -18.15 -40.78 7.10
N ALA A 82 -17.19 -39.95 7.51
CA ALA A 82 -17.22 -38.51 7.28
C ALA A 82 -16.95 -38.12 5.80
N GLY A 83 -16.61 -39.09 4.94
CA GLY A 83 -16.33 -38.87 3.52
C GLY A 83 -14.88 -38.49 3.21
N GLY A 84 -13.96 -38.65 4.17
CA GLY A 84 -12.54 -38.39 3.98
C GLY A 84 -11.77 -39.53 3.29
N ASP A 85 -10.57 -39.23 2.80
CA ASP A 85 -9.69 -40.20 2.15
C ASP A 85 -8.75 -40.85 3.18
N ILE A 86 -9.20 -41.98 3.74
CA ILE A 86 -8.42 -42.76 4.71
C ILE A 86 -7.07 -43.23 4.17
N HIS A 87 -6.94 -43.45 2.85
CA HIS A 87 -5.69 -43.92 2.28
C HIS A 87 -4.66 -42.79 2.24
N ARG A 88 -5.07 -41.61 1.77
CA ARG A 88 -4.22 -40.42 1.72
C ARG A 88 -3.74 -39.99 3.10
N VAL A 89 -4.64 -39.94 4.09
CA VAL A 89 -4.31 -39.60 5.47
C VAL A 89 -3.31 -40.59 6.07
N THR A 90 -3.53 -41.90 5.87
CA THR A 90 -2.61 -42.95 6.37
C THR A 90 -1.22 -42.82 5.75
N LEU A 91 -1.13 -42.62 4.44
CA LEU A 91 0.15 -42.43 3.76
C LEU A 91 0.86 -41.16 4.25
N ALA A 92 0.12 -40.06 4.47
CA ALA A 92 0.68 -38.81 4.95
C ALA A 92 1.27 -38.96 6.36
N LEU A 93 0.57 -39.72 7.22
CA LEU A 93 1.03 -40.04 8.56
C LEU A 93 2.33 -40.88 8.54
N ILE A 94 2.38 -41.90 7.67
CA ILE A 94 3.59 -42.72 7.49
C ILE A 94 4.75 -41.86 6.98
N ALA A 95 4.50 -40.97 6.02
CA ALA A 95 5.53 -40.07 5.49
C ALA A 95 6.04 -39.09 6.55
N ALA A 96 5.14 -38.55 7.39
CA ALA A 96 5.49 -37.66 8.49
C ALA A 96 6.34 -38.36 9.55
N ASP A 97 5.96 -39.57 9.97
CA ASP A 97 6.70 -40.39 10.93
C ASP A 97 8.12 -40.73 10.43
N ARG A 98 8.23 -41.15 9.16
CA ARG A 98 9.52 -41.43 8.51
C ARG A 98 10.42 -40.19 8.39
N ALA A 99 9.83 -39.01 8.30
CA ALA A 99 10.53 -37.74 8.27
C ALA A 99 10.78 -37.13 9.66
N GLY A 100 10.32 -37.79 10.74
CA GLY A 100 10.45 -37.30 12.11
C GLY A 100 9.58 -36.07 12.41
N ILE A 101 8.50 -35.87 11.65
CA ILE A 101 7.58 -34.75 11.83
C ILE A 101 6.41 -35.19 12.71
N PRO A 102 6.15 -34.52 13.85
CA PRO A 102 5.02 -34.86 14.71
C PRO A 102 3.70 -34.51 14.00
N LEU A 103 2.92 -35.52 13.65
CA LEU A 103 1.60 -35.37 13.05
C LEU A 103 0.64 -36.37 13.70
N ASP A 104 -0.43 -35.85 14.30
CA ASP A 104 -1.47 -36.69 14.90
C ASP A 104 -2.54 -37.07 13.87
N TRP A 105 -3.18 -38.23 14.08
CA TRP A 105 -4.29 -38.67 13.25
C TRP A 105 -5.42 -37.63 13.16
N ASN A 106 -5.80 -37.05 14.30
CA ASN A 106 -6.89 -36.08 14.36
C ASN A 106 -6.59 -34.83 13.52
N THR A 107 -5.34 -34.36 13.56
CA THR A 107 -4.88 -33.21 12.79
C THR A 107 -4.86 -33.54 11.30
N ALA A 108 -4.32 -34.70 10.92
CA ALA A 108 -4.29 -35.15 9.53
C ALA A 108 -5.70 -35.34 8.95
N ALA A 109 -6.60 -35.95 9.73
CA ALA A 109 -8.02 -36.11 9.40
C ALA A 109 -8.74 -34.76 9.22
N ALA A 110 -8.47 -33.79 10.10
CA ALA A 110 -9.05 -32.45 10.01
C ALA A 110 -8.59 -31.70 8.74
N ILE A 111 -7.31 -31.84 8.36
CA ILE A 111 -6.76 -31.25 7.12
C ILE A 111 -7.48 -31.83 5.89
N ASP A 112 -7.65 -33.15 5.86
CA ASP A 112 -8.34 -33.86 4.77
C ASP A 112 -9.82 -33.43 4.65
N LEU A 113 -10.54 -33.39 5.77
CA LEU A 113 -11.94 -32.93 5.78
C LEU A 113 -12.09 -31.43 5.44
N ALA A 114 -11.07 -30.61 5.69
CA ALA A 114 -11.02 -29.23 5.25
C ALA A 114 -10.78 -29.07 3.73
N GLY A 115 -10.64 -30.18 2.99
CA GLY A 115 -10.39 -30.18 1.55
C GLY A 115 -8.97 -29.75 1.18
N ARG A 116 -8.00 -29.93 2.09
CA ARG A 116 -6.57 -29.67 1.85
C ARG A 116 -5.83 -31.00 1.67
N ASP A 117 -4.82 -31.00 0.80
CA ASP A 117 -4.02 -32.21 0.58
C ASP A 117 -2.97 -32.39 1.69
N VAL A 118 -3.27 -33.31 2.63
CA VAL A 118 -2.38 -33.65 3.75
C VAL A 118 -1.04 -34.22 3.26
N MET A 119 -1.07 -35.01 2.19
CA MET A 119 0.15 -35.64 1.65
C MET A 119 1.06 -34.59 1.04
N GLU A 120 0.51 -33.67 0.25
CA GLU A 120 1.26 -32.55 -0.30
C GLU A 120 1.83 -31.66 0.82
N ALA A 121 1.05 -31.37 1.85
CA ALA A 121 1.50 -30.60 3.00
C ALA A 121 2.69 -31.23 3.73
N VAL A 122 2.67 -32.55 3.96
CA VAL A 122 3.82 -33.27 4.55
C VAL A 122 5.03 -33.20 3.62
N ARG A 123 4.85 -33.39 2.31
CA ARG A 123 5.94 -33.29 1.32
C ARG A 123 6.60 -31.91 1.32
N ILE A 124 5.81 -30.83 1.36
CA ILE A 124 6.33 -29.45 1.40
C ILE A 124 7.00 -29.16 2.76
N SER A 125 6.55 -29.80 3.84
CA SER A 125 7.21 -29.70 5.14
C SER A 125 8.61 -30.34 5.15
N VAL A 126 8.77 -31.47 4.45
CA VAL A 126 10.06 -32.18 4.29
C VAL A 126 10.97 -31.50 3.28
N ASN A 127 10.41 -31.13 2.12
CA ASN A 127 11.13 -30.46 1.04
C ASN A 127 10.49 -29.09 0.79
N PRO A 128 11.07 -28.02 1.36
CA PRO A 128 10.54 -26.67 1.22
C PRO A 128 10.37 -26.25 -0.24
N LYS A 129 9.31 -25.50 -0.51
CA LYS A 129 8.98 -24.98 -1.83
C LYS A 129 9.47 -23.54 -1.95
N VAL A 130 10.03 -23.20 -3.12
CA VAL A 130 10.44 -21.82 -3.44
C VAL A 130 9.29 -21.13 -4.18
N ILE A 131 8.95 -19.92 -3.73
CA ILE A 131 7.92 -19.06 -4.30
C ILE A 131 8.55 -17.72 -4.64
N ASP A 132 8.37 -17.23 -5.86
CA ASP A 132 8.81 -15.90 -6.27
C ASP A 132 7.84 -14.83 -5.74
N CYS A 133 8.39 -13.70 -5.29
CA CYS A 133 7.66 -12.55 -4.78
C CYS A 133 8.09 -11.30 -5.56
N PRO A 134 7.20 -10.68 -6.34
CA PRO A 134 5.76 -10.99 -6.53
C PRO A 134 5.51 -12.22 -7.43
N ASP A 135 4.34 -12.88 -7.30
CA ASP A 135 4.02 -14.07 -8.10
C ASP A 135 3.83 -13.69 -9.58
N PRO A 136 4.59 -14.27 -10.53
CA PRO A 136 4.47 -13.98 -11.96
C PRO A 136 3.07 -14.17 -12.53
N LYS A 137 2.24 -14.99 -11.87
CA LYS A 137 0.87 -15.30 -12.32
C LYS A 137 -0.12 -14.15 -12.13
N ASP A 138 0.18 -13.21 -11.23
CA ASP A 138 -0.74 -12.11 -10.87
C ASP A 138 -0.66 -10.92 -11.84
N GLY A 139 0.14 -11.01 -12.91
CA GLY A 139 0.22 -10.01 -13.99
C GLY A 139 0.86 -8.67 -13.59
N GLY A 140 1.13 -8.44 -12.30
CA GLY A 140 2.04 -7.42 -11.80
C GLY A 140 3.48 -7.89 -12.05
N GLY A 141 4.32 -7.05 -12.64
CA GLY A 141 5.66 -7.45 -13.11
C GLY A 141 6.54 -8.14 -12.06
N ASP A 142 7.60 -8.81 -12.53
CA ASP A 142 8.50 -9.72 -11.79
C ASP A 142 9.27 -9.09 -10.59
N THR A 143 9.08 -7.80 -10.30
CA THR A 143 9.90 -7.04 -9.33
C THR A 143 9.07 -6.24 -8.35
N LEU A 144 9.45 -6.26 -7.08
CA LEU A 144 8.96 -5.32 -6.05
C LEU A 144 9.63 -3.96 -6.23
N TYR A 145 8.90 -2.88 -5.94
CA TYR A 145 9.42 -1.51 -6.02
C TYR A 145 9.49 -0.87 -4.63
N GLY A 146 10.67 -0.38 -4.26
CA GLY A 146 10.90 0.41 -3.04
C GLY A 146 11.67 1.69 -3.34
N VAL A 147 11.58 2.70 -2.49
CA VAL A 147 12.37 3.94 -2.58
C VAL A 147 13.15 4.11 -1.29
N ALA A 148 14.47 4.24 -1.39
CA ALA A 148 15.33 4.50 -0.24
C ALA A 148 15.22 5.96 0.23
N LYS A 149 15.75 6.30 1.41
CA LYS A 149 15.66 7.66 1.95
C LYS A 149 16.35 8.73 1.10
N ASP A 150 17.32 8.34 0.29
CA ASP A 150 17.97 9.22 -0.70
C ASP A 150 17.13 9.47 -1.97
N GLY A 151 15.91 8.94 -2.03
CA GLY A 151 14.95 9.18 -3.11
C GLY A 151 15.19 8.33 -4.35
N ILE A 152 16.09 7.34 -4.30
CA ILE A 152 16.37 6.44 -5.41
C ILE A 152 15.50 5.20 -5.31
N GLN A 153 14.86 4.86 -6.43
CA GLN A 153 14.04 3.66 -6.54
C GLN A 153 14.92 2.42 -6.71
N LEU A 154 14.57 1.34 -6.02
CA LEU A 154 15.11 0.01 -6.20
C LEU A 154 14.01 -0.94 -6.68
N ARG A 155 14.36 -1.79 -7.63
CA ARG A 155 13.53 -2.89 -8.15
C ARG A 155 14.16 -4.18 -7.65
N VAL A 156 13.42 -4.96 -6.87
CA VAL A 156 13.97 -6.13 -6.16
C VAL A 156 13.17 -7.36 -6.51
N ARG A 157 13.86 -8.45 -6.83
CA ARG A 157 13.27 -9.78 -6.99
C ARG A 157 13.57 -10.63 -5.78
N VAL A 158 12.55 -11.21 -5.18
CA VAL A 158 12.67 -11.95 -3.93
C VAL A 158 12.17 -13.37 -4.13
N ARG A 159 12.92 -14.34 -3.62
CA ARG A 159 12.54 -15.74 -3.52
C ARG A 159 12.29 -16.08 -2.07
N VAL A 160 11.13 -16.63 -1.78
CA VAL A 160 10.75 -17.06 -0.44
C VAL A 160 10.73 -18.58 -0.43
N THR A 161 11.57 -19.17 0.43
CA THR A 161 11.53 -20.61 0.68
C THR A 161 10.58 -20.86 1.84
N VAL A 162 9.48 -21.55 1.57
CA VAL A 162 8.45 -21.86 2.57
C VAL A 162 8.35 -23.35 2.82
N ARG A 163 8.06 -23.71 4.06
CA ARG A 163 7.66 -25.07 4.47
C ARG A 163 6.26 -25.04 5.07
N THR A 164 5.51 -26.12 4.98
CA THR A 164 4.15 -26.15 5.54
C THR A 164 4.19 -26.29 7.06
N ASN A 165 3.36 -25.49 7.75
CA ASN A 165 3.09 -25.65 9.17
C ASN A 165 1.81 -26.49 9.35
N LEU A 166 1.97 -27.78 9.61
CA LEU A 166 0.87 -28.75 9.69
C LEU A 166 -0.16 -28.40 10.78
N SER A 167 0.26 -27.75 11.87
CA SER A 167 -0.64 -27.35 12.96
C SER A 167 -1.59 -26.20 12.60
N GLN A 168 -1.20 -25.36 11.64
CA GLN A 168 -1.94 -24.16 11.22
C GLN A 168 -2.46 -24.26 9.77
N LEU A 169 -2.39 -25.45 9.17
CA LEU A 169 -2.84 -25.67 7.81
C LEU A 169 -4.36 -25.51 7.65
N VAL A 170 -5.12 -25.81 8.70
CA VAL A 170 -6.56 -25.54 8.79
C VAL A 170 -6.78 -24.18 9.43
N GLY A 171 -7.40 -23.25 8.68
CA GLY A 171 -7.71 -21.90 9.16
C GLY A 171 -6.56 -20.88 9.05
N GLY A 172 -5.34 -21.31 8.72
CA GLY A 172 -4.23 -20.41 8.45
C GLY A 172 -4.32 -19.72 7.09
N ALA A 173 -3.65 -18.58 6.96
CA ALA A 173 -3.57 -17.85 5.70
C ALA A 173 -2.72 -18.61 4.65
N THR A 174 -3.08 -18.46 3.37
CA THR A 174 -2.49 -19.19 2.23
C THR A 174 -1.18 -18.56 1.73
N GLU A 175 -0.52 -19.21 0.75
CA GLU A 175 0.72 -18.75 0.11
C GLU A 175 0.64 -17.28 -0.33
N ALA A 176 -0.48 -16.86 -0.94
CA ALA A 176 -0.68 -15.48 -1.41
C ALA A 176 -0.55 -14.43 -0.29
N THR A 177 -0.99 -14.76 0.93
CA THR A 177 -0.85 -13.85 2.07
C THR A 177 0.60 -13.75 2.54
N VAL A 178 1.35 -14.85 2.50
CA VAL A 178 2.78 -14.86 2.83
C VAL A 178 3.55 -14.01 1.82
N VAL A 179 3.29 -14.18 0.53
CA VAL A 179 3.90 -13.39 -0.55
C VAL A 179 3.61 -11.90 -0.36
N ALA A 180 2.37 -11.52 -0.07
CA ALA A 180 2.00 -10.13 0.16
C ALA A 180 2.70 -9.52 1.39
N ARG A 181 2.77 -10.27 2.50
CA ARG A 181 3.44 -9.82 3.74
C ARG A 181 4.95 -9.70 3.55
N VAL A 182 5.58 -10.65 2.87
CA VAL A 182 7.00 -10.57 2.50
C VAL A 182 7.26 -9.38 1.58
N GLY A 183 6.42 -9.19 0.56
CA GLY A 183 6.51 -8.03 -0.33
C GLY A 183 6.44 -6.71 0.43
N GLN A 184 5.46 -6.56 1.33
CA GLN A 184 5.35 -5.38 2.20
C GLN A 184 6.56 -5.22 3.12
N GLY A 185 7.03 -6.33 3.71
CA GLY A 185 8.22 -6.36 4.56
C GLY A 185 9.45 -5.82 3.83
N VAL A 186 9.69 -6.28 2.61
CA VAL A 186 10.83 -5.91 1.75
C VAL A 186 10.73 -4.45 1.34
N ILE A 187 9.57 -3.98 0.86
CA ILE A 187 9.37 -2.57 0.48
C ILE A 187 9.65 -1.66 1.68
N SER A 188 9.16 -2.04 2.86
CA SER A 188 9.41 -1.29 4.08
C SER A 188 10.88 -1.32 4.52
N ALA A 189 11.59 -2.43 4.30
CA ALA A 189 13.02 -2.52 4.61
C ALA A 189 13.89 -1.70 3.65
N ILE A 190 13.49 -1.57 2.38
CA ILE A 190 14.15 -0.65 1.44
C ILE A 190 13.96 0.81 1.88
N GLY A 191 12.76 1.16 2.37
CA GLY A 191 12.46 2.51 2.83
C GLY A 191 13.16 2.94 4.12
N THR A 192 13.71 2.00 4.89
CA THR A 192 14.48 2.31 6.11
C THR A 192 15.96 2.55 5.83
N CYS A 193 16.49 2.06 4.70
CA CYS A 193 17.88 2.27 4.29
C CYS A 193 18.17 3.76 4.06
N GLU A 194 19.32 4.23 4.55
CA GLU A 194 19.74 5.63 4.39
C GLU A 194 20.13 5.94 2.93
N SER A 195 20.73 4.97 2.24
CA SER A 195 21.06 5.11 0.83
C SER A 195 20.85 3.82 0.05
N TYR A 196 20.52 3.94 -1.24
CA TYR A 196 20.42 2.81 -2.17
C TYR A 196 21.71 1.95 -2.23
N ARG A 197 22.87 2.56 -1.98
CA ARG A 197 24.16 1.85 -1.95
C ARG A 197 24.26 0.83 -0.83
N GLU A 198 23.59 1.08 0.29
CA GLU A 198 23.57 0.15 1.43
C GLU A 198 22.88 -1.16 1.03
N ALA A 199 21.70 -1.03 0.40
CA ALA A 199 20.93 -2.17 -0.10
C ALA A 199 21.65 -2.95 -1.21
N LEU A 200 22.39 -2.27 -2.09
CA LEU A 200 23.21 -2.91 -3.13
C LEU A 200 24.49 -3.55 -2.59
N GLY A 201 25.10 -2.95 -1.56
CA GLY A 201 26.34 -3.42 -0.98
C GLY A 201 26.17 -4.69 -0.15
N ASP A 202 25.09 -4.77 0.64
CA ASP A 202 24.72 -5.97 1.41
C ASP A 202 23.20 -6.21 1.37
N PRO A 203 22.70 -7.07 0.44
CA PRO A 203 21.30 -7.47 0.38
C PRO A 203 20.78 -8.12 1.67
N MET A 204 21.66 -8.66 2.54
CA MET A 204 21.26 -9.29 3.80
C MET A 204 20.69 -8.29 4.80
N VAL A 205 20.99 -6.99 4.66
CA VAL A 205 20.36 -5.95 5.49
C VAL A 205 18.84 -5.98 5.34
N ILE A 206 18.34 -6.10 4.11
CA ILE A 206 16.91 -6.20 3.82
C ILE A 206 16.36 -7.49 4.43
N THR A 207 16.95 -8.65 4.13
CA THR A 207 16.49 -9.95 4.63
C THR A 207 16.40 -9.99 6.15
N ARG A 208 17.41 -9.50 6.89
CA ARG A 208 17.40 -9.47 8.35
C ARG A 208 16.25 -8.63 8.91
N GLN A 209 16.01 -7.45 8.34
CA GLN A 209 14.91 -6.58 8.77
C GLN A 209 13.53 -7.18 8.49
N VAL A 210 13.40 -7.91 7.38
CA VAL A 210 12.14 -8.56 6.97
C VAL A 210 11.82 -9.74 7.90
N ILE A 211 12.81 -10.59 8.20
CA ILE A 211 12.65 -11.74 9.12
C ILE A 211 12.29 -11.26 10.53
N ALA A 212 12.87 -10.15 11.00
CA ALA A 212 12.59 -9.59 12.32
C ALA A 212 11.11 -9.22 12.56
N LYS A 213 10.29 -9.09 11.50
CA LYS A 213 8.87 -8.74 11.60
C LYS A 213 7.93 -9.93 11.84
N GLY A 214 8.41 -11.18 11.79
CA GLY A 214 7.58 -12.36 12.07
C GLY A 214 6.40 -12.53 11.10
N LEU A 215 6.69 -12.54 9.80
CA LEU A 215 5.67 -12.47 8.73
C LEU A 215 4.80 -13.73 8.59
N ASP A 216 5.24 -14.85 9.16
CA ASP A 216 4.60 -16.16 9.14
C ASP A 216 3.69 -16.42 10.35
N ALA A 217 3.35 -15.38 11.11
CA ALA A 217 2.35 -15.50 12.15
C ALA A 217 0.96 -15.81 11.56
N GLN A 218 0.31 -16.87 12.05
CA GLN A 218 -1.05 -17.28 11.64
C GLN A 218 -1.17 -17.69 10.15
N THR A 219 -0.10 -18.18 9.55
CA THR A 219 -0.09 -18.68 8.17
C THR A 219 0.02 -20.20 8.14
N ALA A 220 -0.53 -20.83 7.10
CA ALA A 220 -0.38 -22.26 6.86
C ALA A 220 1.07 -22.68 6.50
N PHE A 221 1.94 -21.69 6.29
CA PHE A 221 3.34 -21.86 5.91
C PHE A 221 4.24 -21.16 6.92
N ALA A 222 5.41 -21.74 7.16
CA ALA A 222 6.50 -21.14 7.90
C ALA A 222 7.61 -20.75 6.90
N ILE A 223 8.22 -19.58 7.11
CA ILE A 223 9.28 -19.08 6.23
C ILE A 223 10.61 -19.70 6.68
N VAL A 224 11.31 -20.35 5.75
CA VAL A 224 12.66 -20.90 5.98
C VAL A 224 13.72 -19.86 5.65
N SER A 225 13.63 -19.26 4.46
CA SER A 225 14.54 -18.21 4.00
C SER A 225 13.81 -17.19 3.11
N ILE A 226 14.37 -15.99 3.08
CA ILE A 226 13.98 -14.92 2.16
C ILE A 226 15.26 -14.47 1.45
N ASP A 227 15.36 -14.86 0.19
CA ASP A 227 16.56 -14.66 -0.62
C ASP A 227 16.29 -13.57 -1.65
N ILE A 228 17.21 -12.63 -1.79
CA ILE A 228 17.12 -11.60 -2.81
C ILE A 228 17.80 -12.12 -4.06
N ALA A 229 17.01 -12.37 -5.10
CA ALA A 229 17.49 -12.92 -6.36
C ALA A 229 18.18 -11.86 -7.22
N ASP A 230 17.70 -10.62 -7.17
CA ASP A 230 18.20 -9.52 -8.00
C ASP A 230 17.82 -8.15 -7.42
N ILE A 231 18.69 -7.15 -7.61
CA ILE A 231 18.45 -5.75 -7.21
C ILE A 231 18.90 -4.84 -8.34
N ASP A 232 17.94 -4.11 -8.89
CA ASP A 232 18.14 -3.12 -9.95
C ASP A 232 17.90 -1.71 -9.43
N VAL A 233 18.75 -0.76 -9.84
CA VAL A 233 18.51 0.67 -9.61
C VAL A 233 17.51 1.19 -10.64
N GLY A 234 16.49 1.87 -10.16
CA GLY A 234 15.44 2.50 -10.96
C GLY A 234 15.64 4.00 -11.13
N THR A 235 14.53 4.73 -11.13
CA THR A 235 14.54 6.19 -11.31
C THR A 235 14.85 6.90 -10.00
N ASN A 236 15.51 8.06 -10.07
CA ASN A 236 15.63 8.98 -8.93
C ASN A 236 14.31 9.75 -8.76
N ILE A 237 13.43 9.23 -7.92
CA ILE A 237 12.13 9.82 -7.60
C ILE A 237 12.31 11.14 -6.86
N GLY A 238 13.32 11.25 -5.98
CA GLY A 238 13.63 12.48 -5.25
C GLY A 238 13.93 13.65 -6.18
N ALA A 239 14.80 13.46 -7.17
CA ALA A 239 15.12 14.47 -8.17
C ALA A 239 13.90 14.83 -9.03
N LYS A 240 13.10 13.84 -9.43
CA LYS A 240 11.87 14.06 -10.20
C LYS A 240 10.86 14.91 -9.43
N LEU A 241 10.60 14.57 -8.17
CA LEU A 241 9.69 15.34 -7.31
C LEU A 241 10.20 16.77 -7.08
N GLN A 242 11.51 16.99 -6.98
CA GLN A 242 12.09 18.33 -6.86
C GLN A 242 11.88 19.17 -8.14
N ILE A 243 12.02 18.56 -9.32
CA ILE A 243 11.75 19.22 -10.61
C ILE A 243 10.26 19.55 -10.70
N ASP A 244 9.38 18.59 -10.38
CA ASP A 244 7.93 18.76 -10.44
C ASP A 244 7.48 19.89 -9.48
N GLN A 245 8.07 19.97 -8.28
CA GLN A 245 7.83 21.04 -7.32
C GLN A 245 8.31 22.40 -7.84
N ALA A 246 9.53 22.46 -8.40
CA ALA A 246 10.07 23.70 -8.97
C ALA A 246 9.22 24.21 -10.14
N GLU A 247 8.72 23.32 -10.99
CA GLU A 247 7.82 23.67 -12.09
C GLU A 247 6.46 24.15 -11.59
N ALA A 248 5.93 23.55 -10.52
CA ALA A 248 4.73 24.06 -9.85
C ALA A 248 4.96 25.48 -9.29
N ASP A 249 6.10 25.73 -8.64
CA ASP A 249 6.45 27.04 -8.07
C ASP A 249 6.59 28.11 -9.15
N VAL A 250 7.23 27.78 -10.29
CA VAL A 250 7.32 28.67 -11.47
C VAL A 250 5.93 29.01 -12.01
N ARG A 251 5.01 28.04 -12.09
CA ARG A 251 3.63 28.28 -12.54
C ARG A 251 2.88 29.20 -11.58
N VAL A 252 3.01 29.00 -10.28
CA VAL A 252 2.40 29.87 -9.26
C VAL A 252 2.97 31.29 -9.32
N ALA A 253 4.29 31.42 -9.44
CA ALA A 253 4.94 32.73 -9.58
C ALA A 253 4.50 33.44 -10.87
N GLY A 254 4.38 32.71 -11.99
CA GLY A 254 3.86 33.22 -13.25
C GLY A 254 2.41 33.71 -13.14
N ALA A 255 1.54 32.92 -12.51
CA ALA A 255 0.15 33.30 -12.27
C ALA A 255 0.03 34.53 -11.37
N ALA A 256 0.83 34.63 -10.30
CA ALA A 256 0.86 35.79 -9.42
C ALA A 256 1.37 37.06 -10.14
N ALA A 257 2.36 36.91 -11.02
CA ALA A 257 2.84 38.02 -11.86
C ALA A 257 1.75 38.51 -12.82
N GLU A 258 1.01 37.60 -13.44
CA GLU A 258 -0.09 37.95 -14.34
C GLU A 258 -1.27 38.58 -13.58
N GLN A 259 -1.59 38.07 -12.38
CA GLN A 259 -2.59 38.67 -11.50
C GLN A 259 -2.21 40.11 -11.13
N ARG A 260 -0.94 40.37 -10.78
CA ARG A 260 -0.46 41.74 -10.48
C ARG A 260 -0.54 42.65 -11.70
N ARG A 261 -0.21 42.15 -12.90
CA ARG A 261 -0.36 42.90 -14.14
C ARG A 261 -1.83 43.25 -14.39
N ALA A 262 -2.74 42.30 -14.25
CA ALA A 262 -4.18 42.52 -14.40
C ALA A 262 -4.70 43.55 -13.38
N MET A 263 -4.29 43.46 -12.11
CA MET A 263 -4.65 44.45 -11.09
C MET A 263 -4.09 45.85 -11.39
N ALA A 264 -2.85 45.95 -11.87
CA ALA A 264 -2.25 47.23 -12.24
C ALA A 264 -3.01 47.90 -13.39
N ILE A 265 -3.41 47.11 -14.40
CA ILE A 265 -4.24 47.57 -15.52
C ILE A 265 -5.62 48.00 -15.01
N ALA A 266 -6.28 47.21 -14.17
CA ALA A 266 -7.56 47.56 -13.57
C ALA A 266 -7.45 48.87 -12.79
N LYS A 267 -6.39 49.04 -11.98
CA LYS A 267 -6.16 50.27 -11.23
C LYS A 267 -5.92 51.47 -12.13
N GLN A 268 -5.18 51.29 -13.22
CA GLN A 268 -4.98 52.34 -14.21
C GLN A 268 -6.30 52.77 -14.86
N GLN A 269 -7.22 51.84 -15.11
CA GLN A 269 -8.54 52.15 -15.66
C GLN A 269 -9.43 52.87 -14.63
N GLU A 270 -9.42 52.45 -13.36
CA GLU A 270 -10.10 53.18 -12.28
C GLU A 270 -9.62 54.64 -12.20
N MET A 271 -8.31 54.86 -12.18
CA MET A 271 -7.73 56.22 -12.12
C MET A 271 -8.09 57.07 -13.34
N ARG A 272 -8.16 56.45 -14.54
CA ARG A 272 -8.62 57.13 -15.75
C ARG A 272 -10.09 57.53 -15.66
N ALA A 273 -10.96 56.65 -15.14
CA ALA A 273 -12.36 56.95 -14.90
C ALA A 273 -12.54 58.06 -13.85
N GLU A 274 -11.76 58.03 -12.77
CA GLU A 274 -11.77 59.06 -11.72
C GLU A 274 -11.31 60.43 -12.24
N LEU A 275 -10.27 60.47 -13.09
CA LEU A 275 -9.85 61.69 -13.78
C LEU A 275 -10.95 62.23 -14.70
N ALA A 276 -11.65 61.35 -15.43
CA ALA A 276 -12.76 61.75 -16.28
C ALA A 276 -13.93 62.32 -15.47
N MET A 277 -14.30 61.68 -14.35
CA MET A 277 -15.31 62.20 -13.41
C MET A 277 -14.87 63.55 -12.83
N SER A 278 -13.64 63.67 -12.35
CA SER A 278 -13.11 64.92 -11.79
C SER A 278 -13.12 66.05 -12.83
N ARG A 279 -12.72 65.77 -14.07
CA ARG A 279 -12.80 66.74 -15.18
C ARG A 279 -14.24 67.15 -15.47
N ALA A 280 -15.18 66.21 -15.45
CA ALA A 280 -16.59 66.52 -15.60
C ALA A 280 -17.09 67.43 -14.47
N THR A 281 -16.72 67.15 -13.22
CA THR A 281 -17.05 68.00 -12.05
C THR A 281 -16.49 69.41 -12.20
N VAL A 282 -15.22 69.56 -12.62
CA VAL A 282 -14.63 70.87 -12.91
C VAL A 282 -15.39 71.57 -14.02
N GLY A 283 -15.75 70.87 -15.11
CA GLY A 283 -16.55 71.42 -16.19
C GLY A 283 -17.93 71.89 -15.74
N PHE A 284 -18.62 71.14 -14.87
CA PHE A 284 -19.88 71.58 -14.26
C PHE A 284 -19.70 72.84 -13.39
N ALA A 285 -18.61 72.92 -12.61
CA ALA A 285 -18.30 74.08 -11.79
C ALA A 285 -17.95 75.31 -12.63
N GLU A 286 -17.16 75.15 -13.69
CA GLU A 286 -16.84 76.23 -14.64
C GLU A 286 -18.09 76.71 -15.38
N ALA A 287 -18.96 75.81 -15.83
CA ALA A 287 -20.23 76.15 -16.47
C ALA A 287 -21.21 76.87 -15.52
N ALA A 288 -21.13 76.58 -14.21
CA ALA A 288 -21.93 77.28 -13.20
C ALA A 288 -21.58 78.77 -13.10
N ILE A 289 -20.35 79.19 -13.45
CA ILE A 289 -19.93 80.60 -13.37
C ILE A 289 -20.68 81.46 -14.40
N PRO A 290 -20.65 81.18 -15.73
CA PRO A 290 -21.47 81.89 -16.70
C PRO A 290 -22.96 81.78 -16.41
N ALA A 291 -23.45 80.62 -15.95
CA ALA A 291 -24.86 80.45 -15.60
C ALA A 291 -25.28 81.35 -14.43
N ALA A 292 -24.46 81.44 -13.36
CA ALA A 292 -24.68 82.32 -12.23
C ALA A 292 -24.57 83.81 -12.62
N ILE A 293 -23.61 84.17 -13.48
CA ILE A 293 -23.47 85.52 -14.06
C ILE A 293 -24.73 85.87 -14.87
N ALA A 294 -25.18 84.99 -15.76
CA ALA A 294 -26.40 85.18 -16.55
C ALA A 294 -27.63 85.30 -15.65
N MET A 295 -27.70 84.52 -14.55
CA MET A 295 -28.76 84.64 -13.55
C MET A 295 -28.71 85.98 -12.80
N ALA A 296 -27.52 86.47 -12.45
CA ALA A 296 -27.31 87.78 -11.81
C ALA A 296 -27.68 88.95 -12.74
N PHE A 297 -27.40 88.83 -14.04
CA PHE A 297 -27.87 89.77 -15.07
C PHE A 297 -29.40 89.76 -15.19
N ARG A 298 -30.05 88.58 -15.24
CA ARG A 298 -31.53 88.47 -15.27
C ARG A 298 -32.19 89.02 -14.01
N LYS A 299 -31.57 88.82 -12.83
CA LYS A 299 -32.06 89.32 -11.54
C LYS A 299 -31.72 90.80 -11.28
N GLY A 300 -30.99 91.48 -12.18
CA GLY A 300 -30.73 92.92 -12.12
C GLY A 300 -29.70 93.38 -11.07
N GLN A 301 -28.87 92.47 -10.55
CA GLN A 301 -27.97 92.74 -9.41
C GLN A 301 -26.61 93.34 -9.80
N LEU A 302 -26.21 93.27 -11.09
CA LEU A 302 -24.99 93.89 -11.61
C LEU A 302 -25.33 95.16 -12.39
N ARG A 303 -25.45 96.30 -11.69
CA ARG A 303 -25.41 97.64 -12.30
C ARG A 303 -23.98 98.18 -12.22
N ALA A 304 -23.42 98.60 -13.35
CA ALA A 304 -22.09 99.21 -13.43
C ALA A 304 -22.05 100.54 -12.65
N ARG A 305 -21.74 100.47 -11.36
CA ARG A 305 -21.43 101.66 -10.55
C ARG A 305 -19.94 101.98 -10.75
N ARG A 306 -19.66 103.07 -11.46
CA ARG A 306 -18.32 103.69 -11.54
C ARG A 306 -17.75 103.82 -10.12
N PRO A 307 -16.54 103.33 -9.81
CA PRO A 307 -15.91 103.63 -8.53
C PRO A 307 -15.68 105.14 -8.44
N ARG A 308 -16.18 105.75 -7.37
CA ARG A 308 -15.86 107.15 -7.04
C ARG A 308 -14.40 107.16 -6.58
N ARG A 309 -13.63 108.13 -7.10
CA ARG A 309 -12.21 108.27 -6.78
C ARG A 309 -12.13 109.03 -5.48
N ASP A 310 -11.89 108.31 -4.40
CA ASP A 310 -11.76 108.88 -3.06
C ASP A 310 -10.26 109.08 -2.81
N THR A 311 -9.84 110.33 -2.87
CA THR A 311 -8.50 110.78 -2.46
C THR A 311 -8.45 110.90 -0.94
N ASN A 312 -7.38 110.35 -0.34
CA ASN A 312 -6.96 110.38 1.07
C ASN A 312 -7.45 109.24 1.99
N ALA A 313 -6.64 108.18 2.05
CA ALA A 313 -6.24 107.54 3.31
C ALA A 313 -4.89 106.84 3.12
N ASP A 314 -3.98 107.07 4.07
CA ASP A 314 -2.57 106.70 4.15
C ASP A 314 -2.29 105.17 4.21
N PRO A 315 -1.02 104.74 4.01
CA PRO A 315 -0.68 103.33 3.89
C PRO A 315 -0.61 102.65 5.26
N ILE A 316 -1.58 101.80 5.58
CA ILE A 316 -1.46 100.88 6.72
C ILE A 316 -0.91 99.54 6.24
N ARG A 317 0.32 99.28 6.65
CA ARG A 317 1.01 98.01 6.62
C ARG A 317 0.28 97.04 7.57
N SER A 318 -0.27 95.96 7.04
CA SER A 318 -0.69 94.80 7.84
C SER A 318 -0.19 93.52 7.17
N SER A 319 0.95 93.05 7.67
CA SER A 319 1.22 91.63 7.81
C SER A 319 0.07 90.94 8.55
N GLU A 320 -0.11 89.65 8.25
CA GLU A 320 -1.06 88.70 8.85
C GLU A 320 -2.50 88.67 8.32
N VAL A 321 -3.08 87.45 8.35
CA VAL A 321 -4.33 86.94 7.74
C VAL A 321 -4.11 86.41 6.29
N ALA A 322 -4.14 85.11 5.97
CA ALA A 322 -4.52 83.92 6.71
C ALA A 322 -3.76 82.69 6.18
N ARG A 323 -3.01 82.03 7.07
CA ARG A 323 -2.77 80.59 6.96
C ARG A 323 -4.03 79.89 7.45
N SER A 324 -4.95 79.53 6.56
CA SER A 324 -6.04 78.61 6.91
C SER A 324 -5.58 77.17 6.64
N HIS A 325 -5.53 76.41 7.74
CA HIS A 325 -5.31 74.97 7.82
C HIS A 325 -6.06 74.17 6.74
N TYR A 326 -5.33 73.29 6.03
CA TYR A 326 -5.88 72.01 5.59
C TYR A 326 -5.50 70.95 6.62
N PRO A 327 -6.44 70.12 7.12
CA PRO A 327 -6.11 69.05 8.03
C PRO A 327 -5.30 67.98 7.30
N ARG A 328 -4.08 67.74 7.78
CA ARG A 328 -3.24 66.62 7.37
C ARG A 328 -3.86 65.35 7.99
N GLN A 329 -4.72 64.65 7.24
CA GLN A 329 -5.12 63.29 7.61
C GLN A 329 -3.87 62.41 7.58
N LYS A 330 -3.47 61.90 8.76
CA LYS A 330 -2.51 60.82 8.89
C LYS A 330 -3.09 59.60 8.18
N ALA A 331 -2.57 59.26 7.01
CA ALA A 331 -2.65 57.88 6.54
C ALA A 331 -1.83 57.03 7.52
N SER A 332 -2.53 56.22 8.32
CA SER A 332 -1.93 55.18 9.14
C SER A 332 -1.13 54.24 8.26
N ALA A 333 0.17 54.12 8.54
CA ALA A 333 0.99 53.03 8.04
C ALA A 333 0.38 51.69 8.50
N PRO A 334 0.33 50.65 7.66
CA PRO A 334 0.29 49.30 8.17
C PRO A 334 1.65 49.00 8.82
N THR A 335 1.60 48.71 10.11
CA THR A 335 2.70 48.20 10.92
C THR A 335 3.14 46.82 10.44
N SER A 336 4.43 46.52 10.60
CA SER A 336 5.15 45.26 10.33
C SER A 336 5.69 45.06 8.90
N VAL A 337 6.80 45.74 8.63
CA VAL A 337 7.89 45.14 7.85
C VAL A 337 9.13 45.28 8.72
N ASP A 338 9.26 44.36 9.67
CA ASP A 338 10.55 44.03 10.22
C ASP A 338 11.22 43.02 9.29
N ASP A 339 12.52 43.23 9.17
CA ASP A 339 13.55 42.36 8.63
C ASP A 339 13.90 42.49 7.14
N TRP A 340 15.21 42.34 6.89
CA TRP A 340 15.94 42.48 5.62
C TRP A 340 16.61 43.84 5.33
N THR A 341 17.43 44.31 6.28
CA THR A 341 18.71 44.98 5.93
C THR A 341 19.86 44.52 6.84
N ASN A 342 20.34 43.27 6.65
CA ASN A 342 21.76 42.96 6.87
C ASN A 342 22.17 41.64 6.17
N SER A 343 22.69 41.73 4.94
CA SER A 343 23.76 40.86 4.42
C SER A 343 24.31 41.51 3.15
N THR A 344 25.45 42.19 3.26
CA THR A 344 26.75 41.69 2.83
C THR A 344 26.82 41.38 1.33
N SER A 345 27.33 42.36 0.59
CA SER A 345 28.17 42.25 -0.61
C SER A 345 28.26 40.90 -1.33
N LEU A 346 27.90 40.88 -2.62
CA LEU A 346 28.66 40.20 -3.69
C LEU A 346 28.25 40.84 -5.03
N ARG A 347 29.17 41.60 -5.63
CA ARG A 347 29.04 42.17 -6.99
C ARG A 347 29.26 41.06 -8.02
N PRO A 348 28.59 41.06 -9.19
CA PRO A 348 29.11 40.37 -10.36
C PRO A 348 30.22 41.22 -10.99
N ARG A 349 31.42 40.66 -11.09
CA ARG A 349 32.56 41.23 -11.81
C ARG A 349 32.35 40.96 -13.31
N SER A 350 31.95 41.96 -14.08
CA SER A 350 32.20 41.97 -15.52
C SER A 350 33.66 42.38 -15.74
N ARG A 351 34.44 41.52 -16.38
CA ARG A 351 35.74 41.86 -16.97
C ARG A 351 35.68 41.53 -18.45
N ASP A 352 35.46 42.56 -19.25
CA ASP A 352 36.02 42.62 -20.59
C ASP A 352 37.43 43.20 -20.47
N THR A 353 38.44 42.45 -20.89
CA THR A 353 39.71 43.00 -21.35
C THR A 353 40.06 42.30 -22.65
N LYS A 354 40.17 43.12 -23.69
CA LYS A 354 40.56 42.83 -25.06
C LYS A 354 42.01 42.34 -25.16
N LEU A 355 42.23 41.51 -26.19
CA LEU A 355 43.44 41.38 -27.03
C LEU A 355 44.69 40.75 -26.39
N GLU A 356 44.98 39.51 -26.78
CA GLU A 356 46.29 39.21 -27.37
C GLU A 356 46.19 38.06 -28.36
N SER A 357 46.82 38.27 -29.49
CA SER A 357 46.89 37.42 -30.68
C SER A 357 48.32 36.95 -30.82
N GLN A 358 48.57 35.64 -30.84
CA GLN A 358 49.75 34.94 -31.40
C GLN A 358 49.46 33.42 -31.33
N GLU A 359 49.30 32.74 -32.46
CA GLU A 359 50.33 31.97 -33.20
C GLU A 359 50.70 30.61 -32.57
N GLY A 360 50.73 29.56 -33.41
CA GLY A 360 51.18 28.19 -33.11
C GLY A 360 50.01 27.20 -33.05
N ASP A 361 49.51 26.64 -34.15
CA ASP A 361 50.14 25.71 -35.10
C ASP A 361 50.43 24.31 -34.52
N THR A 362 50.14 23.31 -35.34
CA THR A 362 50.57 21.89 -35.32
C THR A 362 49.80 20.78 -34.57
N HIS A 363 49.20 19.91 -35.42
CA HIS A 363 49.30 18.44 -35.50
C HIS A 363 48.55 17.52 -34.52
N GLY A 364 47.85 16.54 -35.12
CA GLY A 364 47.46 15.27 -34.52
C GLY A 364 46.16 14.72 -35.04
#